data_AF-A0A0S3U3B8-F1
#
_entry.id   AF-A0A0S3U3B8-F1
#
_cell.length_a   1.000
_cell.length_b   1.000
_cell.length_c   1.000
_cell.angle_alpha   90.00
_cell.angle_beta   90.00
_cell.angle_gamma   90.00
#
_symmetry.space_group_name_H-M   'P 1'
#
loop_
_entity.id
_entity.type
_entity.pdbx_description
1 polymer ?
#
loop_
_entity_poly.entity_id
_entity_poly.type
_entity_poly.pdbx_seq_one_letter_code
_entity_poly.pdbx_strand_id
1 'polypeptide(L)'
;MESRIAERMSRILTLTGAISLGVLAAGVGRSLTAKSFDSMGGGSISSNVPVSQPKQLQQFKTIRSNSAFSQAQIDYFMEVAMGSEYNQQGTPRIRKWSGDIRVQTFGRPTSEDLRSLQAVVSEINGLTGGAIRMQLVNSNPNVTIHFVPEPQFRTIEPAYIPVNFGFFVTRWNNQGIINRANVLITTTGVTQKERSHLIREELTQALGLMRDSYRYADSMFYQPWTDVTRFSELDRTLIQMLYLPQIRPGMTQAEVLRTLNSIRANR
;
A
#
# COMPACT_ATOMS: atom_id res chain seq x y z
N MET A 1 33.71 -7.79 -14.28
CA MET A 1 32.83 -7.46 -13.14
C MET A 1 31.36 -7.40 -13.58
N GLU A 2 31.07 -6.90 -14.78
CA GLU A 2 29.73 -6.89 -15.39
C GLU A 2 29.15 -8.31 -15.64
N SER A 3 29.99 -9.29 -15.96
CA SER A 3 29.51 -10.66 -16.27
C SER A 3 28.90 -11.41 -15.09
N ARG A 4 29.33 -11.13 -13.85
CA ARG A 4 28.78 -11.78 -12.64
C ARG A 4 27.46 -11.17 -12.16
N ILE A 5 27.14 -9.93 -12.58
CA ILE A 5 25.87 -9.27 -12.28
C ILE A 5 24.79 -9.85 -13.19
N ALA A 6 25.01 -9.89 -14.51
CA ALA A 6 24.07 -10.48 -15.46
C ALA A 6 23.74 -11.95 -15.16
N GLU A 7 24.72 -12.74 -14.73
CA GLU A 7 24.55 -14.17 -14.40
C GLU A 7 23.78 -14.39 -13.08
N ARG A 8 23.88 -13.47 -12.12
CA ARG A 8 23.00 -13.43 -10.94
C ARG A 8 21.58 -12.96 -11.30
N MET A 9 21.45 -12.02 -12.24
CA MET A 9 20.15 -11.51 -12.71
C MET A 9 19.31 -12.57 -13.43
N SER A 10 19.91 -13.55 -14.11
CA SER A 10 19.16 -14.64 -14.76
C SER A 10 18.48 -15.61 -13.80
N ARG A 11 18.90 -15.68 -12.52
CA ARG A 11 18.25 -16.51 -11.49
C ARG A 11 17.15 -15.78 -10.72
N ILE A 12 16.95 -14.48 -10.98
CA ILE A 12 15.92 -13.62 -10.37
C ILE A 12 14.51 -13.94 -10.92
N LEU A 13 14.43 -14.61 -12.07
CA LEU A 13 13.22 -14.74 -12.88
C LEU A 13 12.06 -15.59 -12.33
N THR A 14 12.11 -16.14 -11.11
CA THR A 14 11.10 -17.15 -10.70
C THR A 14 10.35 -16.98 -9.38
N LEU A 15 10.66 -16.05 -8.48
CA LEU A 15 9.87 -15.97 -7.22
C LEU A 15 9.80 -14.56 -6.57
N THR A 16 9.18 -13.59 -7.24
CA THR A 16 8.57 -12.44 -6.55
C THR A 16 7.08 -12.72 -6.32
N GLY A 17 6.80 -13.75 -5.51
CA GLY A 17 5.45 -14.00 -5.03
C GLY A 17 5.22 -13.25 -3.72
N ALA A 18 4.38 -12.21 -3.74
CA ALA A 18 3.91 -11.54 -2.53
C ALA A 18 3.21 -12.54 -1.60
N ILE A 19 3.77 -12.80 -0.41
CA ILE A 19 3.12 -13.71 0.54
C ILE A 19 2.04 -12.97 1.32
N SER A 20 0.88 -13.60 1.35
CA SER A 20 -0.39 -13.06 1.81
C SER A 20 -0.96 -13.96 2.91
N LEU A 21 -0.93 -13.49 4.17
CA LEU A 21 -1.37 -14.27 5.34
C LEU A 21 -2.72 -13.75 5.87
N GLY A 22 -3.78 -14.55 5.71
CA GLY A 22 -5.07 -14.33 6.37
C GLY A 22 -4.99 -14.74 7.84
N VAL A 23 -5.34 -13.83 8.76
CA VAL A 23 -5.36 -14.11 10.20
C VAL A 23 -6.81 -14.29 10.68
N LEU A 24 -7.13 -15.46 11.23
CA LEU A 24 -8.35 -15.67 12.02
C LEU A 24 -8.12 -15.08 13.43
N ALA A 25 -8.69 -13.91 13.72
CA ALA A 25 -8.71 -13.40 15.10
C ALA A 25 -9.94 -13.97 15.83
N ALA A 26 -9.73 -15.01 16.64
CA ALA A 26 -10.69 -15.44 17.64
C ALA A 26 -10.62 -14.48 18.84
N GLY A 27 -11.68 -13.72 19.08
CA GLY A 27 -11.78 -12.78 20.19
C GLY A 27 -11.98 -13.51 21.52
N VAL A 28 -11.15 -13.18 22.51
CA VAL A 28 -11.47 -13.40 23.92
C VAL A 28 -11.29 -12.06 24.62
N GLY A 29 -12.42 -11.46 24.98
CA GLY A 29 -12.46 -10.21 25.72
C GLY A 29 -11.99 -10.38 27.17
N ARG A 30 -11.43 -9.32 27.73
CA ARG A 30 -11.43 -9.08 29.17
C ARG A 30 -11.58 -7.58 29.44
N SER A 31 -12.72 -7.27 30.03
CA SER A 31 -13.06 -6.02 30.70
C SER A 31 -12.13 -5.80 31.89
N LEU A 32 -11.67 -4.55 32.08
CA LEU A 32 -11.15 -4.08 33.35
C LEU A 32 -11.83 -2.75 33.69
N THR A 33 -12.71 -2.83 34.68
CA THR A 33 -13.28 -1.72 35.43
C THR A 33 -12.22 -1.13 36.38
N ALA A 34 -12.21 0.19 36.53
CA ALA A 34 -11.57 0.87 37.65
C ALA A 34 -12.43 2.04 38.11
N LYS A 35 -12.41 2.23 39.43
CA LYS A 35 -13.40 2.91 40.27
C LYS A 35 -13.27 4.44 40.31
N SER A 36 -14.40 5.03 40.67
CA SER A 36 -14.67 6.39 41.14
C SER A 36 -13.76 6.90 42.28
N PHE A 37 -13.51 8.22 42.27
CA PHE A 37 -13.30 9.04 43.48
C PHE A 37 -13.91 10.44 43.27
N ASP A 38 -14.76 10.84 44.23
CA ASP A 38 -15.26 12.20 44.53
C ASP A 38 -14.07 13.14 44.92
N SER A 39 -14.10 14.47 45.05
CA SER A 39 -15.10 15.55 45.06
C SER A 39 -14.35 16.91 45.15
N MET A 40 -14.97 17.99 44.65
CA MET A 40 -14.91 19.41 45.08
C MET A 40 -13.61 20.24 44.98
N GLY A 41 -13.79 21.46 44.42
CA GLY A 41 -12.90 22.62 44.64
C GLY A 41 -12.99 23.67 43.52
N GLY A 42 -13.79 24.71 43.72
CA GLY A 42 -14.01 25.81 42.76
C GLY A 42 -12.82 26.78 42.61
N GLY A 43 -12.84 27.53 41.51
CA GLY A 43 -11.89 28.60 41.23
C GLY A 43 -12.14 29.26 39.88
N SER A 44 -12.93 30.33 39.88
CA SER A 44 -13.24 31.19 38.74
C SER A 44 -12.00 31.99 38.32
N ILE A 45 -11.57 31.92 37.05
CA ILE A 45 -10.80 33.01 36.41
C ILE A 45 -11.26 33.18 34.96
N SER A 46 -11.69 34.40 34.68
CA SER A 46 -12.03 34.97 33.39
C SER A 46 -10.78 35.18 32.52
N SER A 47 -10.85 34.80 31.26
CA SER A 47 -10.05 35.45 30.21
C SER A 47 -10.74 35.30 28.85
N ASN A 48 -11.31 36.42 28.40
CA ASN A 48 -11.80 36.65 27.04
C ASN A 48 -10.70 36.34 26.01
N VAL A 49 -10.96 35.37 25.13
CA VAL A 49 -10.23 35.20 23.87
C VAL A 49 -11.26 35.35 22.73
N PRO A 50 -11.05 36.24 21.74
CA PRO A 50 -11.99 36.40 20.65
C PRO A 50 -12.08 35.14 19.80
N VAL A 51 -13.30 34.62 19.66
CA VAL A 51 -13.66 33.55 18.72
C VAL A 51 -13.41 34.06 17.31
N SER A 52 -12.35 33.56 16.67
CA SER A 52 -12.11 33.77 15.24
C SER A 52 -12.88 32.71 14.46
N GLN A 53 -13.63 33.19 13.46
CA GLN A 53 -14.55 32.40 12.62
C GLN A 53 -13.83 31.25 11.89
N PRO A 54 -14.49 30.10 11.67
CA PRO A 54 -13.90 29.01 10.90
C PRO A 54 -13.69 29.45 9.44
N LYS A 55 -12.42 29.44 9.00
CA LYS A 55 -12.06 29.53 7.58
C LYS A 55 -12.75 28.42 6.81
N GLN A 56 -13.40 28.81 5.71
CA GLN A 56 -14.16 27.98 4.80
C GLN A 56 -13.45 26.65 4.51
N LEU A 57 -14.19 25.56 4.71
CA LEU A 57 -13.84 24.22 4.24
C LEU A 57 -13.60 24.27 2.73
N GLN A 58 -12.34 24.13 2.33
CA GLN A 58 -11.94 23.93 0.94
C GLN A 58 -12.73 22.73 0.40
N GLN A 59 -13.62 22.99 -0.57
CA GLN A 59 -14.35 21.97 -1.29
C GLN A 59 -13.37 20.94 -1.84
N PHE A 60 -13.52 19.69 -1.41
CA PHE A 60 -12.79 18.56 -1.97
C PHE A 60 -13.11 18.49 -3.47
N LYS A 61 -12.12 18.85 -4.30
CA LYS A 61 -12.20 18.69 -5.76
C LYS A 61 -12.35 17.20 -6.04
N THR A 62 -13.57 16.77 -6.35
CA THR A 62 -13.84 15.42 -6.83
C THR A 62 -12.89 15.17 -8.00
N ILE A 63 -12.00 14.19 -7.87
CA ILE A 63 -11.16 13.75 -8.98
C ILE A 63 -12.09 13.10 -9.99
N ARG A 64 -12.61 13.90 -10.92
CA ARG A 64 -13.35 13.41 -12.08
C ARG A 64 -12.29 13.06 -13.12
N SER A 65 -11.90 11.78 -13.22
CA SER A 65 -11.28 11.33 -14.46
C SER A 65 -12.33 11.46 -15.57
N ASN A 66 -12.01 12.23 -16.60
CA ASN A 66 -12.90 12.57 -17.71
C ASN A 66 -12.92 11.50 -18.82
N SER A 67 -12.40 10.30 -18.57
CA SER A 67 -12.49 9.18 -19.50
C SER A 67 -12.99 7.93 -18.78
N ALA A 68 -13.97 7.26 -19.40
CA ALA A 68 -14.31 5.88 -19.04
C ALA A 68 -13.07 4.99 -19.18
N PHE A 69 -12.88 4.04 -18.26
CA PHE A 69 -11.71 3.15 -18.30
C PHE A 69 -11.73 2.27 -19.56
N SER A 70 -10.58 2.14 -20.23
CA SER A 70 -10.46 1.26 -21.40
C SER A 70 -10.52 -0.21 -20.98
N GLN A 71 -10.85 -1.10 -21.93
CA GLN A 71 -10.82 -2.55 -21.67
C GLN A 71 -9.42 -3.00 -21.23
N ALA A 72 -8.36 -2.49 -21.85
CA ALA A 72 -6.98 -2.83 -21.49
C ALA A 72 -6.63 -2.42 -20.05
N GLN A 73 -7.11 -1.27 -19.58
CA GLN A 73 -6.92 -0.83 -18.18
C GLN A 73 -7.67 -1.76 -17.21
N ILE A 74 -8.90 -2.15 -17.55
CA ILE A 74 -9.69 -3.08 -16.74
C ILE A 74 -9.02 -4.45 -16.69
N ASP A 75 -8.58 -4.99 -17.83
CA ASP A 75 -7.90 -6.29 -17.89
C ASP A 75 -6.62 -6.29 -17.06
N TYR A 76 -5.86 -5.20 -17.13
CA TYR A 76 -4.64 -5.08 -16.35
C TYR A 76 -4.91 -4.91 -14.84
N PHE A 77 -5.95 -4.15 -14.48
CA PHE A 77 -6.42 -4.09 -13.09
C PHE A 77 -6.79 -5.48 -12.57
N MET A 78 -7.54 -6.26 -13.36
CA MET A 78 -7.94 -7.61 -12.98
C MET A 78 -6.74 -8.53 -12.80
N GLU A 79 -5.72 -8.40 -13.65
CA GLU A 79 -4.49 -9.17 -13.52
C GLU A 79 -3.73 -8.85 -12.23
N VAL A 80 -3.49 -7.57 -11.96
CA VAL A 80 -2.65 -7.10 -10.84
C VAL A 80 -3.38 -7.17 -9.49
N ALA A 81 -4.65 -6.76 -9.43
CA ALA A 81 -5.40 -6.64 -8.17
C ALA A 81 -6.04 -7.96 -7.71
N MET A 82 -6.28 -8.89 -8.64
CA MET A 82 -6.95 -10.17 -8.35
C MET A 82 -6.01 -11.37 -8.38
N GLY A 83 -4.73 -11.18 -8.70
CA GLY A 83 -3.73 -12.23 -8.67
C GLY A 83 -3.24 -12.52 -7.26
N SER A 84 -3.98 -13.30 -6.49
CA SER A 84 -3.41 -13.93 -5.29
C SER A 84 -2.66 -15.19 -5.72
N GLU A 85 -1.46 -15.05 -6.26
CA GLU A 85 -0.68 -16.23 -6.64
C GLU A 85 -0.01 -16.88 -5.40
N TYR A 86 -0.19 -18.20 -5.36
CA TYR A 86 0.30 -19.20 -4.41
C TYR A 86 -0.42 -19.31 -3.05
N ASN A 87 -1.10 -20.46 -2.89
CA ASN A 87 -1.57 -21.09 -1.64
C ASN A 87 -2.87 -20.61 -0.97
N GLN A 88 -3.73 -19.85 -1.64
CA GLN A 88 -5.09 -19.65 -1.09
C GLN A 88 -6.08 -20.61 -1.76
N GLN A 89 -6.48 -21.64 -1.02
CA GLN A 89 -7.72 -22.38 -1.30
C GLN A 89 -8.88 -21.38 -1.22
N GLY A 90 -9.33 -20.86 -2.37
CA GLY A 90 -10.47 -19.96 -2.43
C GLY A 90 -10.49 -19.05 -3.67
N THR A 91 -11.64 -18.47 -3.96
CA THR A 91 -11.81 -17.49 -5.05
C THR A 91 -11.03 -16.20 -4.72
N PRO A 92 -10.20 -15.67 -5.64
CA PRO A 92 -9.51 -14.40 -5.43
C PRO A 92 -10.48 -13.24 -5.16
N ARG A 93 -10.11 -12.38 -4.21
CA ARG A 93 -10.93 -11.27 -3.73
C ARG A 93 -10.09 -10.00 -3.58
N ILE A 94 -10.72 -8.85 -3.76
CA ILE A 94 -10.10 -7.54 -3.48
C ILE A 94 -9.62 -7.51 -2.03
N ARG A 95 -8.33 -7.25 -1.86
CA ARG A 95 -7.71 -6.90 -0.59
C ARG A 95 -7.25 -5.46 -0.69
N LYS A 96 -7.75 -4.58 0.17
CA LYS A 96 -7.36 -3.16 0.18
C LYS A 96 -7.52 -2.56 1.56
N TRP A 97 -6.88 -1.42 1.78
CA TRP A 97 -7.10 -0.61 2.97
C TRP A 97 -8.47 0.07 2.92
N SER A 98 -9.05 0.34 4.10
CA SER A 98 -10.34 1.04 4.25
C SER A 98 -10.29 2.18 5.29
N GLY A 99 -9.14 2.87 5.39
CA GLY A 99 -8.93 3.94 6.36
C GLY A 99 -7.48 4.45 6.38
N ASP A 100 -7.06 4.98 7.53
CA ASP A 100 -5.74 5.59 7.69
C ASP A 100 -4.59 4.56 7.60
N ILE A 101 -3.60 4.89 6.79
CA ILE A 101 -2.34 4.14 6.65
C ILE A 101 -1.24 4.93 7.36
N ARG A 102 -0.72 4.40 8.45
CA ARG A 102 0.33 4.98 9.30
C ARG A 102 1.63 4.24 9.04
N VAL A 103 2.51 4.89 8.29
CA VAL A 103 3.79 4.35 7.83
C VAL A 103 4.90 4.78 8.78
N GLN A 104 5.67 3.83 9.31
CA GLN A 104 6.90 4.12 10.07
C GLN A 104 8.09 3.44 9.43
N THR A 105 9.21 4.15 9.34
CA THR A 105 10.47 3.62 8.84
C THR A 105 11.36 3.13 9.98
N PHE A 106 12.12 2.07 9.71
CA PHE A 106 13.09 1.47 10.62
C PHE A 106 14.40 1.20 9.87
N GLY A 107 15.48 0.97 10.63
CA GLY A 107 16.80 0.69 10.06
C GLY A 107 17.56 1.97 9.71
N ARG A 108 18.19 2.00 8.53
CA ARG A 108 19.10 3.08 8.10
C ARG A 108 18.70 3.67 6.73
N PRO A 109 17.51 4.27 6.59
CA PRO A 109 17.16 4.99 5.37
C PRO A 109 18.10 6.18 5.15
N THR A 110 18.43 6.45 3.91
CA THR A 110 19.11 7.70 3.51
C THR A 110 18.10 8.85 3.41
N SER A 111 18.60 10.09 3.35
CA SER A 111 17.75 11.26 3.11
C SER A 111 17.04 11.22 1.75
N GLU A 112 17.59 10.52 0.75
CA GLU A 112 16.91 10.32 -0.54
C GLU A 112 15.81 9.26 -0.43
N ASP A 113 16.03 8.17 0.31
CA ASP A 113 14.98 7.17 0.55
C ASP A 113 13.75 7.80 1.21
N LEU A 114 13.97 8.70 2.19
CA LEU A 114 12.89 9.44 2.85
C LEU A 114 12.18 10.41 1.91
N ARG A 115 12.91 11.08 0.99
CA ARG A 115 12.31 11.96 -0.02
C ARG A 115 11.47 11.16 -1.02
N SER A 116 11.98 10.02 -1.50
CA SER A 116 11.23 9.10 -2.36
C SER A 116 9.96 8.61 -1.68
N LEU A 117 10.05 8.19 -0.42
CA LEU A 117 8.89 7.75 0.36
C LEU A 117 7.84 8.87 0.53
N GLN A 118 8.27 10.09 0.87
CA GLN A 118 7.37 11.24 0.99
C GLN A 118 6.66 11.55 -0.34
N ALA A 119 7.38 11.49 -1.46
CA ALA A 119 6.81 11.69 -2.78
C ALA A 119 5.74 10.62 -3.10
N VAL A 120 6.04 9.34 -2.87
CA VAL A 120 5.11 8.22 -3.10
C VAL A 120 3.85 8.36 -2.24
N VAL A 121 4.00 8.67 -0.95
CA VAL A 121 2.87 8.91 -0.01
C VAL A 121 2.00 10.06 -0.52
N SER A 122 2.60 11.17 -0.94
CA SER A 122 1.87 12.33 -1.45
C SER A 122 1.10 12.00 -2.74
N GLU A 123 1.74 11.28 -3.68
CA GLU A 123 1.10 10.87 -4.93
C GLU A 123 -0.06 9.90 -4.70
N ILE A 124 0.12 8.88 -3.84
CA ILE A 124 -0.96 7.92 -3.50
C ILE A 124 -2.15 8.66 -2.85
N ASN A 125 -1.91 9.55 -1.90
CA ASN A 125 -2.99 10.37 -1.32
C ASN A 125 -3.71 11.20 -2.38
N GLY A 126 -2.97 11.77 -3.34
CA GLY A 126 -3.54 12.49 -4.47
C GLY A 126 -4.38 11.60 -5.39
N LEU A 127 -3.96 10.37 -5.64
CA LEU A 127 -4.66 9.44 -6.55
C LEU A 127 -5.92 8.82 -5.94
N THR A 128 -5.95 8.64 -4.62
CA THR A 128 -7.04 7.92 -3.94
C THR A 128 -8.23 8.81 -3.58
N GLY A 129 -8.16 10.12 -3.84
CA GLY A 129 -9.31 11.03 -3.69
C GLY A 129 -9.90 11.06 -2.28
N GLY A 130 -9.10 10.77 -1.25
CA GLY A 130 -9.52 10.72 0.15
C GLY A 130 -10.13 9.39 0.62
N ALA A 131 -10.18 8.35 -0.24
CA ALA A 131 -10.64 7.01 0.16
C ALA A 131 -9.75 6.38 1.23
N ILE A 132 -8.47 6.76 1.25
CA ILE A 132 -7.51 6.47 2.31
C ILE A 132 -6.71 7.73 2.62
N ARG A 133 -6.05 7.72 3.77
CA ARG A 133 -5.07 8.74 4.16
C ARG A 133 -3.80 8.08 4.63
N MET A 134 -2.76 8.16 3.82
CA MET A 134 -1.42 7.68 4.16
C MET A 134 -0.61 8.79 4.80
N GLN A 135 0.05 8.50 5.92
CA GLN A 135 0.87 9.45 6.66
C GLN A 135 2.09 8.77 7.28
N LEU A 136 3.21 9.51 7.31
CA LEU A 136 4.40 9.10 8.04
C LEU A 136 4.20 9.37 9.54
N VAL A 137 4.54 8.41 10.38
CA VAL A 137 4.38 8.49 11.85
C VAL A 137 5.64 7.99 12.57
N ASN A 138 5.81 8.44 13.81
CA ASN A 138 6.90 8.00 14.69
C ASN A 138 6.46 6.97 15.74
N SER A 139 5.16 6.65 15.82
CA SER A 139 4.61 5.64 16.72
C SER A 139 3.28 5.09 16.21
N ASN A 140 2.89 3.90 16.70
CA ASN A 140 1.65 3.20 16.34
C ASN A 140 1.43 2.99 14.82
N PRO A 141 2.41 2.45 14.07
CA PRO A 141 2.23 2.19 12.64
C PRO A 141 1.33 0.99 12.38
N ASN A 142 0.65 0.99 11.24
CA ASN A 142 0.08 -0.21 10.64
C ASN A 142 0.83 -0.64 9.36
N VAL A 143 1.75 0.19 8.86
CA VAL A 143 2.73 -0.18 7.83
C VAL A 143 4.13 0.10 8.37
N THR A 144 5.00 -0.91 8.36
CA THR A 144 6.42 -0.73 8.69
C THR A 144 7.26 -0.88 7.44
N ILE A 145 8.23 0.02 7.26
CA ILE A 145 9.23 -0.05 6.18
C ILE A 145 10.60 -0.22 6.80
N HIS A 146 11.29 -1.32 6.49
CA HIS A 146 12.60 -1.64 7.05
C HIS A 146 13.69 -1.47 6.00
N PHE A 147 14.58 -0.51 6.23
CA PHE A 147 15.78 -0.25 5.42
C PHE A 147 16.97 -0.96 6.06
N VAL A 148 17.23 -2.19 5.64
CA VAL A 148 18.31 -3.05 6.18
C VAL A 148 18.98 -3.84 5.05
N PRO A 149 20.18 -4.41 5.22
CA PRO A 149 20.73 -5.35 4.25
C PRO A 149 19.82 -6.57 4.06
N GLU A 150 19.65 -7.05 2.82
CA GLU A 150 18.81 -8.20 2.48
C GLU A 150 18.97 -9.44 3.40
N PRO A 151 20.18 -9.82 3.86
CA PRO A 151 20.33 -10.96 4.77
C PRO A 151 19.55 -10.85 6.10
N GLN A 152 19.14 -9.64 6.49
CA GLN A 152 18.32 -9.40 7.68
C GLN A 152 16.81 -9.53 7.43
N PHE A 153 16.37 -9.55 6.17
CA PHE A 153 14.94 -9.55 5.80
C PHE A 153 14.18 -10.71 6.44
N ARG A 154 14.75 -11.92 6.39
CA ARG A 154 14.12 -13.12 6.97
C ARG A 154 13.96 -13.07 8.48
N THR A 155 14.80 -12.31 9.17
CA THR A 155 14.67 -12.09 10.62
C THR A 155 13.49 -11.18 10.94
N ILE A 156 13.20 -10.22 10.05
CA ILE A 156 12.11 -9.24 10.22
C ILE A 156 10.77 -9.82 9.74
N GLU A 157 10.76 -10.48 8.59
CA GLU A 157 9.60 -11.15 8.00
C GLU A 157 10.00 -12.58 7.63
N PRO A 158 9.66 -13.59 8.46
CA PRO A 158 10.00 -14.99 8.19
C PRO A 158 9.44 -15.53 6.87
N ALA A 159 8.35 -14.92 6.37
CA ALA A 159 7.77 -15.22 5.06
C ALA A 159 8.61 -14.70 3.88
N TYR A 160 9.69 -13.96 4.13
CA TYR A 160 10.58 -13.48 3.09
C TYR A 160 11.14 -14.62 2.24
N ILE A 161 11.09 -14.41 0.92
CA ILE A 161 11.70 -15.28 -0.08
C ILE A 161 13.08 -14.69 -0.43
N PRO A 162 14.17 -15.39 -0.12
CA PRO A 162 15.54 -14.93 -0.39
C PRO A 162 15.75 -14.46 -1.83
N VAL A 163 16.70 -13.53 -2.02
CA VAL A 163 17.12 -12.88 -3.28
C VAL A 163 16.29 -11.69 -3.77
N ASN A 164 15.13 -11.42 -3.17
CA ASN A 164 14.35 -10.22 -3.51
C ASN A 164 14.91 -8.99 -2.79
N PHE A 165 15.28 -7.95 -3.56
CA PHE A 165 15.87 -6.71 -3.04
C PHE A 165 14.85 -5.75 -2.41
N GLY A 166 13.59 -5.87 -2.82
CA GLY A 166 12.41 -5.39 -2.12
C GLY A 166 11.53 -6.57 -1.73
N PHE A 167 10.70 -6.40 -0.70
CA PHE A 167 9.66 -7.39 -0.40
C PHE A 167 8.55 -6.76 0.44
N PHE A 168 7.31 -7.16 0.19
CA PHE A 168 6.18 -6.78 1.02
C PHE A 168 5.35 -7.97 1.47
N VAL A 169 4.74 -7.83 2.65
CA VAL A 169 3.72 -8.75 3.17
C VAL A 169 2.57 -7.92 3.69
N THR A 170 1.37 -8.20 3.23
CA THR A 170 0.14 -7.64 3.78
C THR A 170 -0.62 -8.69 4.59
N ARG A 171 -1.35 -8.22 5.60
CA ARG A 171 -2.25 -9.02 6.43
C ARG A 171 -3.62 -8.35 6.42
N TRP A 172 -4.66 -9.18 6.39
CA TRP A 172 -6.04 -8.71 6.29
C TRP A 172 -7.00 -9.57 7.12
N ASN A 173 -8.18 -9.01 7.38
CA ASN A 173 -9.28 -9.71 8.04
C ASN A 173 -10.15 -10.49 7.04
N ASN A 174 -11.13 -11.25 7.54
CA ASN A 174 -12.01 -12.06 6.70
C ASN A 174 -12.83 -11.27 5.67
N GLN A 175 -13.03 -9.95 5.87
CA GLN A 175 -13.67 -9.08 4.88
C GLN A 175 -12.72 -8.59 3.77
N GLY A 176 -11.43 -8.93 3.82
CA GLY A 176 -10.42 -8.44 2.88
C GLY A 176 -9.95 -7.02 3.13
N ILE A 177 -10.16 -6.50 4.34
CA ILE A 177 -9.60 -5.22 4.75
C ILE A 177 -8.17 -5.46 5.20
N ILE A 178 -7.20 -4.86 4.50
CA ILE A 178 -5.80 -4.85 4.93
C ILE A 178 -5.71 -4.03 6.21
N ASN A 179 -5.04 -4.59 7.22
CA ASN A 179 -4.88 -3.96 8.54
C ASN A 179 -3.41 -3.86 8.98
N ARG A 180 -2.49 -4.57 8.32
CA ARG A 180 -1.06 -4.50 8.59
C ARG A 180 -0.25 -4.78 7.32
N ALA A 181 0.87 -4.09 7.14
CA ALA A 181 1.87 -4.48 6.15
C ALA A 181 3.31 -4.30 6.67
N ASN A 182 4.20 -5.17 6.23
CA ASN A 182 5.64 -5.02 6.36
C ASN A 182 6.20 -4.82 4.95
N VAL A 183 7.08 -3.84 4.77
CA VAL A 183 7.84 -3.59 3.55
C VAL A 183 9.33 -3.63 3.90
N LEU A 184 10.13 -4.31 3.09
CA LEU A 184 11.55 -4.49 3.28
C LEU A 184 12.28 -3.90 2.07
N ILE A 185 13.25 -3.03 2.29
CA ILE A 185 14.03 -2.39 1.22
C ILE A 185 15.51 -2.57 1.52
N THR A 186 16.27 -3.14 0.57
CA THR A 186 17.68 -3.47 0.82
C THR A 186 18.53 -2.20 0.84
N THR A 187 19.44 -2.10 1.79
CA THR A 187 20.41 -0.99 1.84
C THR A 187 21.71 -1.29 1.08
N THR A 188 21.87 -2.50 0.56
CA THR A 188 23.12 -2.98 -0.06
C THR A 188 22.85 -3.70 -1.38
N GLY A 189 23.79 -3.63 -2.31
CA GLY A 189 23.69 -4.34 -3.60
C GLY A 189 22.80 -3.65 -4.63
N VAL A 190 22.30 -2.46 -4.33
CA VAL A 190 21.47 -1.62 -5.21
C VAL A 190 21.91 -0.16 -5.13
N THR A 191 21.73 0.56 -6.22
CA THR A 191 21.89 2.00 -6.33
C THR A 191 20.75 2.74 -5.62
N GLN A 192 20.92 4.05 -5.43
CA GLN A 192 19.85 4.90 -4.90
C GLN A 192 18.63 4.98 -5.83
N LYS A 193 18.84 4.95 -7.15
CA LYS A 193 17.74 4.97 -8.12
C LYS A 193 16.88 3.71 -8.00
N GLU A 194 17.52 2.55 -7.91
CA GLU A 194 16.86 1.26 -7.68
C GLU A 194 16.14 1.22 -6.33
N ARG A 195 16.72 1.74 -5.24
CA ARG A 195 15.97 1.87 -3.97
C ARG A 195 14.73 2.75 -4.09
N SER A 196 14.82 3.87 -4.81
CA SER A 196 13.67 4.75 -5.06
C SER A 196 12.58 4.05 -5.88
N HIS A 197 12.97 3.17 -6.81
CA HIS A 197 12.05 2.28 -7.52
C HIS A 197 11.39 1.28 -6.55
N LEU A 198 12.17 0.52 -5.78
CA LEU A 198 11.67 -0.46 -4.80
C LEU A 198 10.72 0.20 -3.77
N ILE A 199 11.04 1.38 -3.24
CA ILE A 199 10.14 2.10 -2.32
C ILE A 199 8.76 2.34 -2.95
N ARG A 200 8.74 2.70 -4.24
CA ARG A 200 7.50 3.01 -4.96
C ARG A 200 6.72 1.74 -5.31
N GLU A 201 7.40 0.74 -5.85
CA GLU A 201 6.83 -0.57 -6.20
C GLU A 201 6.19 -1.21 -4.96
N GLU A 202 6.99 -1.47 -3.93
CA GLU A 202 6.58 -2.24 -2.76
C GLU A 202 5.43 -1.57 -1.99
N LEU A 203 5.49 -0.24 -1.84
CA LEU A 203 4.42 0.49 -1.17
C LEU A 203 3.12 0.53 -1.99
N THR A 204 3.23 0.54 -3.32
CA THR A 204 2.07 0.51 -4.23
C THR A 204 1.42 -0.86 -4.23
N GLN A 205 2.22 -1.93 -4.29
CA GLN A 205 1.73 -3.30 -4.22
C GLN A 205 1.06 -3.58 -2.87
N ALA A 206 1.65 -3.07 -1.77
CA ALA A 206 1.07 -3.15 -0.42
C ALA A 206 -0.29 -2.43 -0.25
N LEU A 207 -0.75 -1.65 -1.24
CA LEU A 207 -2.12 -1.11 -1.25
C LEU A 207 -3.19 -2.18 -1.52
N GLY A 208 -2.82 -3.28 -2.18
CA GLY A 208 -3.77 -4.26 -2.71
C GLY A 208 -3.52 -4.70 -4.15
N LEU A 209 -2.50 -4.16 -4.81
CA LEU A 209 -2.15 -4.42 -6.22
C LEU A 209 -0.96 -5.38 -6.28
N MET A 210 -1.18 -6.61 -5.83
CA MET A 210 -0.10 -7.46 -5.31
C MET A 210 0.58 -8.37 -6.33
N ARG A 211 0.06 -8.47 -7.55
CA ARG A 211 0.59 -9.39 -8.56
C ARG A 211 1.45 -8.65 -9.58
N ASP A 212 2.64 -9.18 -9.81
CA ASP A 212 3.49 -8.76 -10.92
C ASP A 212 2.91 -9.20 -12.28
N SER A 213 3.42 -8.59 -13.33
CA SER A 213 2.99 -8.77 -14.72
C SER A 213 4.14 -8.56 -15.71
N TYR A 214 4.07 -9.24 -16.84
CA TYR A 214 5.04 -9.09 -17.93
C TYR A 214 4.61 -8.08 -19.01
N ARG A 215 3.49 -7.37 -18.84
CA ARG A 215 2.82 -6.67 -19.94
C ARG A 215 3.35 -5.26 -20.24
N TYR A 216 3.72 -4.50 -19.22
CA TYR A 216 4.03 -3.07 -19.36
C TYR A 216 5.33 -2.73 -18.64
N ALA A 217 6.41 -2.51 -19.40
CA ALA A 217 7.77 -2.34 -18.86
C ALA A 217 7.98 -1.04 -18.05
N ASP A 218 7.09 -0.07 -18.20
CA ASP A 218 7.09 1.19 -17.46
C ASP A 218 6.16 1.17 -16.24
N SER A 219 5.46 0.06 -15.99
CA SER A 219 4.58 -0.11 -14.83
C SER A 219 5.34 -0.53 -13.57
N MET A 220 4.83 -0.10 -12.41
CA MET A 220 5.30 -0.56 -11.10
C MET A 220 4.94 -2.01 -10.76
N PHE A 221 4.23 -2.71 -11.65
CA PHE A 221 3.93 -4.13 -11.50
C PHE A 221 4.69 -4.98 -12.53
N TYR A 222 5.74 -4.43 -13.16
CA TYR A 222 6.51 -5.15 -14.16
C TYR A 222 7.43 -6.18 -13.50
N GLN A 223 7.25 -7.46 -13.83
CA GLN A 223 7.99 -8.55 -13.18
C GLN A 223 9.50 -8.53 -13.47
N PRO A 224 9.96 -8.25 -14.71
CA PRO A 224 11.39 -8.09 -14.97
C PRO A 224 11.94 -6.82 -14.33
N TRP A 225 13.23 -6.86 -13.97
CA TRP A 225 13.91 -5.76 -13.30
C TRP A 225 13.80 -4.44 -14.07
N THR A 226 13.45 -3.38 -13.34
CA THR A 226 13.40 -2.00 -13.83
C THR A 226 13.83 -1.05 -12.71
N ASP A 227 14.08 0.20 -13.07
CA ASP A 227 14.47 1.26 -12.12
C ASP A 227 13.66 2.56 -12.36
N VAL A 228 12.50 2.41 -12.99
CA VAL A 228 11.54 3.51 -13.18
C VAL A 228 11.10 4.07 -11.83
N THR A 229 11.16 5.39 -11.67
CA THR A 229 10.91 6.06 -10.38
C THR A 229 9.62 6.88 -10.36
N ARG A 230 8.78 6.72 -11.38
CA ARG A 230 7.53 7.47 -11.58
C ARG A 230 6.42 6.49 -11.91
N PHE A 231 5.22 6.74 -11.39
CA PHE A 231 4.03 6.04 -11.86
C PHE A 231 3.78 6.35 -13.33
N SER A 232 3.61 5.32 -14.14
CA SER A 232 3.00 5.44 -15.46
C SER A 232 1.54 5.91 -15.32
N GLU A 233 0.95 6.42 -16.40
CA GLU A 233 -0.49 6.75 -16.41
C GLU A 233 -1.36 5.52 -16.12
N LEU A 234 -0.88 4.34 -16.49
CA LEU A 234 -1.54 3.08 -16.21
C LEU A 234 -1.52 2.77 -14.70
N ASP A 235 -0.37 2.89 -14.03
CA ASP A 235 -0.28 2.70 -12.57
C ASP A 235 -1.21 3.66 -11.82
N ARG A 236 -1.22 4.93 -12.22
CA ARG A 236 -2.12 5.96 -11.65
C ARG A 236 -3.58 5.54 -11.79
N THR A 237 -3.95 5.03 -12.97
CA THR A 237 -5.31 4.53 -13.25
C THR A 237 -5.64 3.33 -12.38
N LEU A 238 -4.72 2.37 -12.20
CA LEU A 238 -4.97 1.18 -11.38
C LEU A 238 -5.17 1.53 -9.90
N ILE A 239 -4.38 2.45 -9.36
CA ILE A 239 -4.56 2.96 -7.98
C ILE A 239 -5.92 3.64 -7.84
N GLN A 240 -6.31 4.48 -8.80
CA GLN A 240 -7.63 5.12 -8.82
C GLN A 240 -8.76 4.09 -8.87
N MET A 241 -8.66 3.08 -9.73
CA MET A 241 -9.63 1.98 -9.84
C MET A 241 -9.78 1.23 -8.52
N LEU A 242 -8.67 0.88 -7.86
CA LEU A 242 -8.69 0.17 -6.58
C LEU A 242 -9.49 0.94 -5.54
N TYR A 243 -9.41 2.28 -5.56
CA TYR A 243 -10.03 3.16 -4.58
C TYR A 243 -11.33 3.85 -5.02
N LEU A 244 -11.93 3.42 -6.13
CA LEU A 244 -13.31 3.78 -6.46
C LEU A 244 -14.26 3.41 -5.32
N PRO A 245 -15.26 4.25 -4.97
CA PRO A 245 -16.23 3.95 -3.91
C PRO A 245 -16.99 2.63 -4.10
N GLN A 246 -17.18 2.22 -5.36
CA GLN A 246 -17.89 1.00 -5.72
C GLN A 246 -17.02 -0.26 -5.57
N ILE A 247 -15.68 -0.12 -5.55
CA ILE A 247 -14.73 -1.23 -5.35
C ILE A 247 -14.47 -1.41 -3.85
N ARG A 248 -15.14 -2.42 -3.29
CA ARG A 248 -15.15 -2.73 -1.86
C ARG A 248 -14.21 -3.90 -1.54
N PRO A 249 -13.60 -3.92 -0.34
CA PRO A 249 -12.91 -5.10 0.18
C PRO A 249 -13.77 -6.36 0.05
N GLY A 250 -13.14 -7.48 -0.32
CA GLY A 250 -13.79 -8.79 -0.39
C GLY A 250 -14.56 -9.08 -1.68
N MET A 251 -14.71 -8.11 -2.59
CA MET A 251 -15.34 -8.34 -3.89
C MET A 251 -14.60 -9.41 -4.70
N THR A 252 -15.35 -10.32 -5.30
CA THR A 252 -14.87 -11.33 -6.24
C THR A 252 -14.52 -10.72 -7.60
N GLN A 253 -13.80 -11.47 -8.43
CA GLN A 253 -13.47 -11.06 -9.79
C GLN A 253 -14.70 -10.66 -10.61
N ALA A 254 -15.79 -11.45 -10.53
CA ALA A 254 -17.02 -11.19 -11.25
C ALA A 254 -17.72 -9.90 -10.81
N GLU A 255 -17.73 -9.60 -9.51
CA GLU A 255 -18.32 -8.37 -8.97
C GLU A 255 -17.52 -7.13 -9.38
N VAL A 256 -16.19 -7.21 -9.36
CA VAL A 256 -15.29 -6.13 -9.80
C VAL A 256 -15.50 -5.85 -11.28
N LEU A 257 -15.45 -6.88 -12.13
CA LEU A 257 -15.60 -6.74 -13.57
C LEU A 257 -16.97 -6.15 -13.94
N ARG A 258 -18.06 -6.63 -13.31
CA ARG A 258 -19.40 -6.05 -13.48
C ARG A 258 -19.44 -4.57 -13.12
N THR A 259 -18.80 -4.20 -12.01
CA THR A 259 -18.76 -2.82 -11.52
C THR A 259 -18.00 -1.90 -12.49
N LEU A 260 -16.79 -2.29 -12.89
CA LEU A 260 -15.97 -1.50 -13.81
C LEU A 260 -16.62 -1.36 -15.19
N ASN A 261 -17.23 -2.44 -15.72
CA ASN A 261 -17.97 -2.38 -16.98
C ASN A 261 -19.20 -1.48 -16.89
N SER A 262 -19.92 -1.46 -15.76
CA SER A 262 -21.04 -0.55 -15.56
C SER A 262 -20.58 0.91 -15.49
N ILE A 263 -19.47 1.21 -14.82
CA ILE A 263 -18.88 2.56 -14.79
C ILE A 263 -18.49 2.99 -16.21
N ARG A 264 -17.91 2.09 -16.99
CA ARG A 264 -17.54 2.33 -18.38
C ARG A 264 -18.75 2.60 -19.29
N ALA A 265 -19.85 1.88 -19.11
CA ALA A 265 -21.05 2.01 -19.96
C ALA A 265 -21.90 3.26 -19.62
N ASN A 266 -21.83 3.74 -18.38
CA ASN A 266 -22.67 4.84 -17.88
C ASN A 266 -22.03 6.24 -18.03
N ARG A 267 -21.01 6.40 -18.88
CA ARG A 267 -20.32 7.69 -19.10
C ARG A 267 -19.98 7.92 -20.56
#